data_AF-A0A5B6UQZ8-F1
#
_entry.id   AF-A0A5B6UQZ8-F1
#
_cell.length_a   1.000
_cell.length_b   1.000
_cell.length_c   1.000
_cell.angle_alpha   90.00
_cell.angle_beta   90.00
_cell.angle_gamma   90.00
#
_symmetry.space_group_name_H-M   'P 1'
#
loop_
_entity.id
_entity.type
_entity.pdbx_description
1 polymer ?
#
loop_
_entity_poly.entity_id
_entity_poly.type
_entity_poly.pdbx_seq_one_letter_code
_entity_poly.pdbx_strand_id
1 'polypeptide(L)'
;MGSAAVIGCTNCGAIGGGVAEGLLFGACGGKLDPVVGRQDQIERVMQILGRRTKNNLCLIGEPGVGKIAIAEGLAQRIASGDIPETIEGKMVITLEVGLLVAGTKYGGEFEERLKKLMEEIKQSLALIRECIGATTLDEYRKHIEEDPTLERRFQPVKVHEPSVEETLQILEGLRECYEIHHKLRYTDEALISAAQLSFQYINDRFLPDKAIDLIDEAGSCVCLRHAQITAIQEKEKDMNKGVEKGVEGSLVVTEADIQHIISSWTGIPVEKVSIDESDRLLKMEYTLHKQVVGQDEAVKAISRAICRSRVGLKNPNRPIASFIFSGPIGVGKSELAKTLAVSYFSFEEAMIRFDMNEYMGRQTAHLDIFNVMLQILENGRLTDSKGRTVDFKNTLLVMTSNVGSSVIEKGGRQMGFDLGYDEKDSSYSIIKGMVMEELK
;
A
#
# COMPACT_ATOMS: atom_id res chain seq x y z
N MET A 1 -7.46 -14.95 -6.11
CA MET A 1 -8.83 -15.11 -6.69
C MET A 1 -8.89 -14.23 -7.92
N GLY A 2 -8.64 -14.81 -9.10
CA GLY A 2 -8.56 -14.05 -10.35
C GLY A 2 -9.94 -13.83 -10.95
N SER A 3 -10.22 -12.60 -11.37
CA SER A 3 -11.29 -12.29 -12.31
C SER A 3 -10.77 -12.52 -13.74
N ALA A 4 -11.62 -13.07 -14.61
CA ALA A 4 -11.31 -13.26 -16.02
C ALA A 4 -12.35 -12.51 -16.85
N ALA A 5 -11.90 -11.76 -17.86
CA ALA A 5 -12.78 -11.14 -18.84
C ALA A 5 -12.65 -11.86 -20.19
N VAL A 6 -13.78 -12.15 -20.83
CA VAL A 6 -13.90 -12.86 -22.10
C VAL A 6 -14.49 -11.89 -23.12
N ILE A 7 -13.93 -11.83 -24.32
CA ILE A 7 -14.41 -10.94 -25.38
C ILE A 7 -15.11 -11.77 -26.48
N GLY A 8 -16.35 -11.46 -26.84
CA GLY A 8 -17.12 -12.18 -27.87
C GLY A 8 -18.08 -11.29 -28.70
N CYS A 9 -18.66 -11.77 -29.81
CA CYS A 9 -19.41 -10.95 -30.79
C CYS A 9 -20.95 -11.20 -30.87
N THR A 10 -21.74 -10.14 -30.64
CA THR A 10 -23.19 -9.87 -30.90
C THR A 10 -24.34 -10.55 -30.11
N ASN A 11 -25.37 -9.71 -29.87
CA ASN A 11 -26.80 -9.92 -29.58
C ASN A 11 -27.23 -10.96 -28.54
N CYS A 12 -27.10 -10.65 -27.25
CA CYS A 12 -28.11 -10.96 -26.24
C CYS A 12 -27.77 -10.28 -24.91
N GLY A 13 -28.81 -9.96 -24.13
CA GLY A 13 -28.66 -9.61 -22.72
C GLY A 13 -28.08 -10.76 -21.89
N ALA A 14 -27.85 -10.48 -20.60
CA ALA A 14 -27.39 -11.39 -19.54
C ALA A 14 -27.18 -12.85 -19.98
N ILE A 15 -25.93 -13.22 -20.29
CA ILE A 15 -25.56 -14.59 -20.64
C ILE A 15 -25.30 -15.37 -19.35
N GLY A 16 -25.75 -16.63 -19.27
CA GLY A 16 -25.43 -17.52 -18.15
C GLY A 16 -26.19 -17.27 -16.83
N GLY A 17 -27.46 -16.88 -16.88
CA GLY A 17 -28.34 -16.88 -15.68
C GLY A 17 -27.86 -15.98 -14.53
N GLY A 18 -27.12 -14.91 -14.83
CA GLY A 18 -26.57 -13.97 -13.85
C GLY A 18 -25.10 -14.20 -13.45
N VAL A 19 -24.41 -15.17 -14.07
CA VAL A 19 -22.99 -15.51 -13.75
C VAL A 19 -21.98 -14.69 -14.56
N ALA A 20 -22.42 -14.07 -15.66
CA ALA A 20 -21.60 -13.22 -16.49
C ALA A 20 -22.28 -11.87 -16.69
N GLU A 21 -21.62 -10.78 -16.28
CA GLU A 21 -22.11 -9.43 -16.48
C GLU A 21 -21.46 -8.81 -17.72
N GLY A 22 -22.28 -8.24 -18.60
CA GLY A 22 -21.78 -7.56 -19.80
C GLY A 22 -21.31 -6.16 -19.44
N LEU A 23 -19.99 -5.93 -19.42
CA LEU A 23 -19.44 -4.60 -19.16
C LEU A 23 -19.93 -3.55 -20.17
N LEU A 24 -20.24 -3.95 -21.42
CA LEU A 24 -20.83 -3.03 -22.39
C LEU A 24 -22.23 -2.53 -22.00
N PHE A 25 -23.03 -3.34 -21.30
CA PHE A 25 -24.36 -2.92 -20.87
C PHE A 25 -24.26 -1.86 -19.76
N GLY A 26 -23.26 -2.00 -18.88
CA GLY A 26 -22.87 -0.95 -17.94
C GLY A 26 -22.34 0.30 -18.64
N ALA A 27 -21.48 0.15 -19.65
CA ALA A 27 -20.87 1.26 -20.39
C ALA A 27 -21.92 2.08 -21.16
N CYS A 28 -22.76 1.42 -21.97
CA CYS A 28 -23.83 2.07 -22.72
C CYS A 28 -24.95 2.63 -21.83
N GLY A 29 -25.10 2.07 -20.61
CA GLY A 29 -26.02 2.56 -19.59
C GLY A 29 -25.47 3.68 -18.71
N GLY A 30 -24.23 4.14 -18.93
CA GLY A 30 -23.58 5.17 -18.13
C GLY A 30 -23.33 4.77 -16.66
N LYS A 31 -23.26 3.46 -16.38
CA LYS A 31 -23.09 2.90 -15.02
C LYS A 31 -21.65 2.54 -14.68
N LEU A 32 -20.73 2.53 -15.66
CA LEU A 32 -19.32 2.28 -15.39
C LEU A 32 -18.63 3.55 -14.95
N ASP A 33 -17.76 3.43 -13.97
CA ASP A 33 -16.91 4.52 -13.51
C ASP A 33 -15.93 4.96 -14.62
N PRO A 34 -15.64 6.27 -14.74
CA PRO A 34 -14.71 6.77 -15.75
C PRO A 34 -13.29 6.26 -15.50
N VAL A 35 -12.63 5.78 -16.56
CA VAL A 35 -11.27 5.26 -16.45
C VAL A 35 -10.25 6.35 -16.76
N VAL A 36 -9.49 6.75 -15.75
CA VAL A 36 -8.50 7.84 -15.81
C VAL A 36 -7.07 7.30 -15.63
N GLY A 37 -6.10 7.90 -16.32
CA GLY A 37 -4.67 7.62 -16.13
C GLY A 37 -4.19 6.25 -16.61
N ARG A 38 -5.00 5.51 -17.38
CA ARG A 38 -4.69 4.15 -17.88
C ARG A 38 -4.67 4.03 -19.41
N GLN A 39 -4.54 5.15 -20.12
CA GLN A 39 -4.63 5.22 -21.58
C GLN A 39 -3.58 4.33 -22.28
N ASP A 40 -2.33 4.39 -21.85
CA ASP A 40 -1.24 3.59 -22.43
C ASP A 40 -1.47 2.09 -22.29
N GLN A 41 -1.97 1.65 -21.13
CA GLN A 41 -2.28 0.25 -20.87
C GLN A 41 -3.47 -0.21 -21.71
N ILE A 42 -4.50 0.62 -21.85
CA ILE A 42 -5.67 0.32 -22.71
C ILE A 42 -5.25 0.22 -24.17
N GLU A 43 -4.42 1.15 -24.67
CA GLU A 43 -3.88 1.10 -26.03
C GLU A 43 -3.04 -0.16 -26.26
N ARG A 44 -2.22 -0.53 -25.27
CA ARG A 44 -1.45 -1.77 -25.33
C ARG A 44 -2.35 -3.00 -25.39
N VAL A 45 -3.43 -3.02 -24.62
CA VAL A 45 -4.44 -4.09 -24.63
C VAL A 45 -5.09 -4.17 -26.02
N MET A 46 -5.53 -3.05 -26.59
CA MET A 46 -6.10 -3.00 -27.95
C MET A 46 -5.12 -3.52 -29.00
N GLN A 47 -3.85 -3.10 -28.95
CA GLN A 47 -2.81 -3.58 -29.86
C GLN A 47 -2.61 -5.11 -29.78
N ILE A 48 -2.75 -5.72 -28.61
CA ILE A 48 -2.60 -7.17 -28.43
C ILE A 48 -3.83 -7.90 -28.95
N LEU A 49 -5.03 -7.40 -28.65
CA LEU A 49 -6.30 -7.98 -29.09
C LEU A 49 -6.48 -7.93 -30.61
N GLY A 50 -5.88 -6.94 -31.29
CA GLY A 50 -5.89 -6.84 -32.75
C GLY A 50 -4.95 -7.83 -33.47
N ARG A 51 -4.13 -8.62 -32.76
CA ARG A 51 -3.18 -9.55 -33.37
C ARG A 51 -3.88 -10.80 -33.92
N ARG A 52 -3.34 -11.35 -35.01
CA ARG A 52 -3.82 -12.63 -35.58
C ARG A 52 -3.48 -13.86 -34.73
N THR A 53 -2.40 -13.81 -33.96
CA THR A 53 -1.93 -14.88 -33.07
C THR A 53 -1.46 -14.28 -31.75
N LYS A 54 -1.55 -15.05 -30.66
CA LYS A 54 -1.23 -14.60 -29.28
C LYS A 54 -1.99 -13.33 -28.89
N ASN A 55 -3.30 -13.36 -29.13
CA ASN A 55 -4.25 -12.29 -28.80
C ASN A 55 -4.90 -12.47 -27.41
N ASN A 56 -4.54 -13.52 -26.65
CA ASN A 56 -4.90 -13.59 -25.24
C ASN A 56 -3.90 -12.79 -24.42
N LEU A 57 -4.39 -12.10 -23.39
CA LEU A 57 -3.56 -11.24 -22.58
C LEU A 57 -3.72 -11.58 -21.09
N CYS A 58 -2.66 -11.33 -20.34
CA CYS A 58 -2.66 -11.50 -18.89
C CYS A 58 -2.17 -10.20 -18.24
N LEU A 59 -3.06 -9.49 -17.56
CA LEU A 59 -2.76 -8.32 -16.74
C LEU A 59 -2.09 -8.78 -15.44
N ILE A 60 -0.82 -8.44 -15.27
CA ILE A 60 0.00 -8.82 -14.13
C ILE A 60 0.28 -7.57 -13.29
N GLY A 61 0.00 -7.63 -12.00
CA GLY A 61 0.25 -6.53 -11.08
C GLY A 61 -0.18 -6.88 -9.67
N GLU A 62 -0.06 -5.96 -8.74
CA GLU A 62 -0.54 -6.18 -7.37
C GLU A 62 -2.08 -6.11 -7.30
N PRO A 63 -2.72 -6.66 -6.25
CA PRO A 63 -4.14 -6.42 -6.00
C PRO A 63 -4.40 -4.91 -5.77
N GLY A 64 -5.55 -4.40 -6.24
CA GLY A 64 -5.93 -3.00 -6.05
C GLY A 64 -5.35 -1.99 -7.05
N VAL A 65 -4.39 -2.35 -7.91
CA VAL A 65 -3.78 -1.40 -8.87
C VAL A 65 -4.70 -0.97 -10.04
N GLY A 66 -5.95 -1.45 -10.09
CA GLY A 66 -6.89 -1.09 -11.16
C GLY A 66 -6.82 -1.95 -12.43
N LYS A 67 -6.55 -3.26 -12.32
CA LYS A 67 -6.59 -4.17 -13.48
C LYS A 67 -7.98 -4.30 -14.08
N ILE A 68 -9.02 -4.29 -13.25
CA ILE A 68 -10.42 -4.35 -13.67
C ILE A 68 -10.79 -3.06 -14.41
N ALA A 69 -10.36 -1.90 -13.88
CA ALA A 69 -10.54 -0.62 -14.54
C ALA A 69 -9.97 -0.58 -15.97
N ILE A 70 -8.86 -1.30 -16.26
CA ILE A 70 -8.35 -1.41 -17.64
C ILE A 70 -9.33 -2.18 -18.55
N ALA A 71 -9.99 -3.23 -18.04
CA ALA A 71 -11.01 -3.97 -18.79
C ALA A 71 -12.30 -3.15 -18.99
N GLU A 72 -12.71 -2.37 -18.00
CA GLU A 72 -13.82 -1.43 -18.10
C GLU A 72 -13.52 -0.30 -19.09
N GLY A 73 -12.29 0.22 -19.08
CA GLY A 73 -11.84 1.26 -20.01
C GLY A 73 -11.80 0.75 -21.45
N LEU A 74 -11.45 -0.52 -21.65
CA LEU A 74 -11.60 -1.17 -22.95
C LEU A 74 -13.07 -1.22 -23.38
N ALA A 75 -13.99 -1.59 -22.48
CA ALA A 75 -15.42 -1.61 -22.78
C ALA A 75 -15.98 -0.22 -23.12
N GLN A 76 -15.52 0.82 -22.42
CA GLN A 76 -15.86 2.22 -22.71
C GLN A 76 -15.35 2.65 -24.09
N ARG A 77 -14.10 2.33 -24.45
CA ARG A 77 -13.57 2.63 -25.80
C ARG A 77 -14.36 1.93 -26.89
N ILE A 78 -14.70 0.65 -26.68
CA ILE A 78 -15.56 -0.09 -27.61
C ILE A 78 -16.94 0.57 -27.77
N ALA A 79 -17.55 1.01 -26.66
CA ALA A 79 -18.85 1.69 -26.69
C ALA A 79 -18.78 3.05 -27.40
N SER A 80 -17.68 3.78 -27.25
CA SER A 80 -17.45 5.08 -27.90
C SER A 80 -17.10 5.00 -29.39
N GLY A 81 -16.72 3.81 -29.90
CA GLY A 81 -16.25 3.62 -31.27
C GLY A 81 -14.79 4.03 -31.50
N ASP A 82 -14.04 4.44 -30.47
CA ASP A 82 -12.58 4.70 -30.55
C ASP A 82 -11.77 3.39 -30.51
N ILE A 83 -11.98 2.53 -31.51
CA ILE A 83 -11.32 1.23 -31.63
C ILE A 83 -10.95 0.90 -33.08
N PRO A 84 -9.90 0.10 -33.30
CA PRO A 84 -9.59 -0.40 -34.64
C PRO A 84 -10.68 -1.34 -35.18
N GLU A 85 -10.93 -1.32 -36.50
CA GLU A 85 -11.92 -2.17 -37.20
C GLU A 85 -11.80 -3.67 -36.84
N THR A 86 -10.59 -4.14 -36.47
CA THR A 86 -10.34 -5.54 -36.06
C THR A 86 -11.05 -5.97 -34.76
N ILE A 87 -11.42 -5.01 -33.91
CA ILE A 87 -12.05 -5.22 -32.59
C ILE A 87 -13.48 -4.68 -32.60
N GLU A 88 -13.90 -4.02 -33.68
CA GLU A 88 -15.23 -3.45 -33.82
C GLU A 88 -16.32 -4.52 -33.74
N GLY A 89 -17.40 -4.21 -33.03
CA GLY A 89 -18.53 -5.13 -32.79
C GLY A 89 -18.28 -6.23 -31.75
N LYS A 90 -17.07 -6.31 -31.17
CA LYS A 90 -16.80 -7.24 -30.06
C LYS A 90 -17.34 -6.68 -28.74
N MET A 91 -17.84 -7.55 -27.87
CA MET A 91 -18.28 -7.25 -26.50
C MET A 91 -17.31 -7.78 -25.46
N VAL A 92 -17.14 -7.05 -24.36
CA VAL A 92 -16.40 -7.49 -23.17
C VAL A 92 -17.39 -8.04 -22.14
N ILE A 93 -17.12 -9.26 -21.67
CA ILE A 93 -17.91 -9.98 -20.67
C ILE A 93 -17.00 -10.30 -19.50
N THR A 94 -17.39 -9.96 -18.28
CA THR A 94 -16.68 -10.40 -17.07
C THR A 94 -17.22 -11.72 -16.57
N LEU A 95 -16.32 -12.63 -16.21
CA LEU A 95 -16.64 -13.92 -15.62
C LEU A 95 -16.26 -13.90 -14.15
N GLU A 96 -17.26 -13.96 -13.28
CA GLU A 96 -17.06 -14.08 -11.85
C GLU A 96 -16.89 -15.54 -11.44
N VAL A 97 -15.66 -15.92 -11.12
CA VAL A 97 -15.35 -17.27 -10.64
C VAL A 97 -16.04 -17.56 -9.30
N GLY A 98 -16.31 -16.53 -8.48
CA GLY A 98 -17.00 -16.67 -7.19
C GLY A 98 -18.40 -17.27 -7.32
N LEU A 99 -19.18 -16.79 -8.29
CA LEU A 99 -20.53 -17.29 -8.57
C LEU A 99 -20.53 -18.72 -9.12
N LEU A 100 -19.45 -19.11 -9.83
CA LEU A 100 -19.30 -20.48 -10.33
C LEU A 100 -19.09 -21.49 -9.22
N VAL A 101 -18.31 -21.11 -8.21
CA VAL A 101 -18.02 -21.95 -7.03
C VAL A 101 -19.16 -21.91 -6.01
N ALA A 102 -19.93 -20.81 -5.97
CA ALA A 102 -21.05 -20.65 -5.05
C ALA A 102 -22.11 -21.75 -5.24
N GLY A 103 -22.29 -22.59 -4.22
CA GLY A 103 -23.26 -23.68 -4.24
C GLY A 103 -22.81 -24.95 -4.95
N THR A 104 -21.55 -25.06 -5.38
CA THR A 104 -20.97 -26.36 -5.78
C THR A 104 -20.42 -27.09 -4.57
N LYS A 105 -20.83 -28.34 -4.35
CA LYS A 105 -20.31 -29.19 -3.25
C LYS A 105 -19.14 -30.07 -3.68
N TYR A 106 -19.06 -30.36 -4.98
CA TYR A 106 -18.06 -31.26 -5.57
C TYR A 106 -17.41 -30.60 -6.80
N GLY A 107 -16.13 -30.88 -7.04
CA GLY A 107 -15.39 -30.33 -8.19
C GLY A 107 -16.02 -30.65 -9.55
N GLY A 108 -16.72 -31.79 -9.67
CA GLY A 108 -17.44 -32.13 -10.91
C GLY A 108 -18.61 -31.20 -11.23
N GLU A 109 -19.29 -30.64 -10.22
CA GLU A 109 -20.38 -29.68 -10.44
C GLU A 109 -19.86 -28.34 -10.96
N PHE A 110 -18.67 -27.92 -10.50
CA PHE A 110 -17.98 -26.74 -11.02
C PHE A 110 -17.60 -26.93 -12.49
N GLU A 111 -17.00 -28.06 -12.84
CA GLU A 111 -16.66 -28.37 -14.23
C GLU A 111 -17.90 -28.40 -15.13
N GLU A 112 -19.01 -28.94 -14.64
CA GLU A 112 -20.26 -28.99 -15.41
C GLU A 112 -20.84 -27.59 -15.65
N ARG A 113 -20.83 -26.72 -14.64
CA ARG A 113 -21.23 -25.31 -14.79
C ARG A 113 -20.32 -24.55 -15.76
N LEU A 114 -19.02 -24.76 -15.66
CA LEU A 114 -18.04 -24.15 -16.55
C LEU A 114 -18.20 -24.66 -18.00
N LYS A 115 -18.47 -25.95 -18.18
CA LYS A 115 -18.79 -26.53 -19.50
C LYS A 115 -20.06 -25.92 -20.09
N LYS A 116 -21.14 -25.79 -19.29
CA LYS A 116 -22.38 -25.15 -19.74
C LYS A 116 -22.15 -23.71 -20.18
N LEU A 117 -21.44 -22.92 -19.38
CA LEU A 117 -21.04 -21.57 -19.78
C LEU A 117 -20.21 -21.58 -21.06
N MET A 118 -19.19 -22.44 -21.17
CA MET A 118 -18.37 -22.52 -22.38
C MET A 118 -19.17 -22.94 -23.63
N GLU A 119 -20.20 -23.78 -23.48
CA GLU A 119 -21.09 -24.15 -24.57
C GLU A 119 -22.02 -23.01 -24.96
N GLU A 120 -22.65 -22.31 -24.00
CA GLU A 120 -23.46 -21.11 -24.25
C GLU A 120 -22.64 -20.03 -24.97
N ILE A 121 -21.42 -19.83 -24.51
CA ILE A 121 -20.44 -18.90 -25.06
C ILE A 121 -20.05 -19.31 -26.50
N LYS A 122 -19.84 -20.61 -26.77
CA LYS A 122 -19.58 -21.12 -28.13
C LYS A 122 -20.78 -21.00 -29.07
N GLN A 123 -21.99 -21.14 -28.54
CA GLN A 123 -23.24 -21.11 -29.34
C GLN A 123 -23.71 -19.69 -29.66
N SER A 124 -23.53 -18.76 -28.71
CA SER A 124 -23.92 -17.34 -28.86
C SER A 124 -22.89 -16.52 -29.62
N LEU A 125 -21.59 -16.79 -29.44
CA LEU A 125 -20.52 -15.93 -29.92
C LEU A 125 -19.69 -16.73 -30.92
N ALA A 126 -20.02 -16.57 -32.21
CA ALA A 126 -19.20 -17.11 -33.28
C ALA A 126 -17.78 -16.53 -33.15
N LEU A 127 -16.83 -17.38 -32.72
CA LEU A 127 -15.43 -17.08 -32.40
C LEU A 127 -15.19 -16.19 -31.17
N ILE A 128 -15.17 -16.82 -29.99
CA ILE A 128 -14.31 -16.32 -28.91
C ILE A 128 -12.90 -16.86 -29.12
N ARG A 129 -11.96 -15.97 -29.44
CA ARG A 129 -10.54 -16.29 -29.52
C ARG A 129 -9.71 -15.55 -28.47
N GLU A 130 -10.30 -14.61 -27.74
CA GLU A 130 -9.60 -13.64 -26.90
C GLU A 130 -10.07 -13.69 -25.44
N CYS A 131 -9.14 -14.00 -24.53
CA CYS A 131 -9.33 -13.90 -23.10
C CYS A 131 -8.37 -12.86 -22.48
N ILE A 132 -8.88 -12.11 -21.52
CA ILE A 132 -8.16 -11.19 -20.64
C ILE A 132 -8.14 -11.84 -19.25
N GLY A 133 -6.97 -12.34 -18.83
CA GLY A 133 -6.75 -12.78 -17.46
C GLY A 133 -6.21 -11.64 -16.59
N ALA A 134 -6.62 -11.57 -15.33
CA ALA A 134 -6.00 -10.69 -14.33
C ALA A 134 -5.46 -11.53 -13.16
N THR A 135 -4.17 -11.37 -12.83
CA THR A 135 -3.50 -12.19 -11.81
C THR A 135 -2.34 -11.42 -11.16
N THR A 136 -1.85 -11.89 -10.02
CA THR A 136 -0.64 -11.35 -9.40
C THR A 136 0.62 -11.90 -10.05
N LEU A 137 1.76 -11.24 -9.83
CA LEU A 137 3.04 -11.68 -10.38
C LEU A 137 3.43 -13.08 -9.86
N ASP A 138 3.12 -13.37 -8.61
CA ASP A 138 3.41 -14.67 -7.99
C ASP A 138 2.53 -15.78 -8.56
N GLU A 139 1.22 -15.52 -8.74
CA GLU A 139 0.29 -16.47 -9.37
C GLU A 139 0.66 -16.72 -10.84
N TYR A 140 1.04 -15.69 -11.58
CA TYR A 140 1.49 -15.82 -12.97
C TYR A 140 2.69 -16.76 -13.10
N ARG A 141 3.73 -16.53 -12.29
CA ARG A 141 4.94 -17.37 -12.29
C ARG A 141 4.62 -18.82 -12.00
N LYS A 142 3.82 -19.05 -10.97
CA LYS A 142 3.50 -20.40 -10.49
C LYS A 142 2.57 -21.19 -11.41
N HIS A 143 1.62 -20.53 -12.09
CA HIS A 143 0.54 -21.23 -12.78
C HIS A 143 0.52 -21.02 -14.30
N ILE A 144 1.10 -19.94 -14.82
CA ILE A 144 1.07 -19.61 -16.25
C ILE A 144 2.45 -19.78 -16.88
N GLU A 145 3.51 -19.31 -16.22
CA GLU A 145 4.88 -19.42 -16.72
C GLU A 145 5.41 -20.86 -16.65
N GLU A 146 4.97 -21.65 -15.66
CA GLU A 146 5.31 -23.08 -15.56
C GLU A 146 4.65 -23.94 -16.65
N ASP A 147 3.55 -23.50 -17.27
CA ASP A 147 2.83 -24.24 -18.31
C ASP A 147 3.18 -23.74 -19.72
N PRO A 148 3.94 -24.53 -20.52
CA PRO A 148 4.37 -24.13 -21.87
C PRO A 148 3.20 -23.90 -22.85
N THR A 149 2.03 -24.45 -22.57
CA THR A 149 0.85 -24.30 -23.43
C THR A 149 0.14 -22.97 -23.20
N LEU A 150 0.08 -22.50 -21.95
CA LEU A 150 -0.51 -21.21 -21.57
C LEU A 150 0.45 -20.06 -21.86
N GLU A 151 1.74 -20.21 -21.56
CA GLU A 151 2.78 -19.23 -21.86
C GLU A 151 2.81 -18.85 -23.35
N ARG A 152 2.59 -19.83 -24.24
CA ARG A 152 2.55 -19.58 -25.69
C ARG A 152 1.28 -18.89 -26.16
N ARG A 153 0.21 -18.88 -25.36
CA ARG A 153 -1.10 -18.31 -25.71
C ARG A 153 -1.34 -16.94 -25.10
N PHE A 154 -0.81 -16.68 -23.90
CA PHE A 154 -1.02 -15.44 -23.16
C PHE A 154 0.17 -14.49 -23.31
N GLN A 155 -0.12 -13.23 -23.60
CA GLN A 155 0.84 -12.14 -23.58
C GLN A 155 0.78 -11.44 -22.20
N PRO A 156 1.88 -11.42 -21.43
CA PRO A 156 1.92 -10.67 -20.18
C PRO A 156 1.92 -9.16 -20.45
N VAL A 157 1.10 -8.43 -19.71
CA VAL A 157 1.05 -6.97 -19.66
C VAL A 157 1.20 -6.55 -18.19
N LYS A 158 2.28 -5.84 -17.87
CA LYS A 158 2.55 -5.40 -16.50
C LYS A 158 1.76 -4.13 -16.22
N VAL A 159 1.03 -4.14 -15.10
CA VAL A 159 0.29 -3.00 -14.56
C VAL A 159 0.95 -2.60 -13.26
N HIS A 160 1.51 -1.39 -13.25
CA HIS A 160 2.19 -0.84 -12.11
C HIS A 160 1.23 -0.02 -11.25
N GLU A 161 1.53 0.06 -9.95
CA GLU A 161 0.91 1.02 -9.04
C GLU A 161 1.06 2.43 -9.62
N PRO A 162 -0.03 3.22 -9.71
CA PRO A 162 0.03 4.58 -10.19
C PRO A 162 0.76 5.48 -9.19
N SER A 163 1.31 6.58 -9.68
CA SER A 163 1.86 7.64 -8.84
C SER A 163 0.77 8.36 -8.04
N VAL A 164 1.18 9.16 -7.04
CA VAL A 164 0.25 9.99 -6.26
C VAL A 164 -0.49 10.99 -7.16
N GLU A 165 0.19 11.56 -8.14
CA GLU A 165 -0.39 12.50 -9.11
C GLU A 165 -1.41 11.82 -10.03
N GLU A 166 -1.08 10.64 -10.57
CA GLU A 166 -2.02 9.84 -11.36
C GLU A 166 -3.22 9.39 -10.51
N THR A 167 -3.00 9.06 -9.24
CA THR A 167 -4.07 8.70 -8.31
C THR A 167 -5.00 9.87 -8.04
N LEU A 168 -4.48 11.09 -7.90
CA LEU A 168 -5.30 12.28 -7.75
C LEU A 168 -6.23 12.48 -8.95
N GLN A 169 -5.72 12.30 -10.17
CA GLN A 169 -6.56 12.36 -11.39
C GLN A 169 -7.65 11.28 -11.39
N ILE A 170 -7.34 10.08 -10.90
CA ILE A 170 -8.34 9.01 -10.74
C ILE A 170 -9.42 9.43 -9.74
N LEU A 171 -9.03 9.96 -8.57
CA LEU A 171 -9.99 10.42 -7.56
C LEU A 171 -10.85 11.59 -8.06
N GLU A 172 -10.27 12.53 -8.82
CA GLU A 172 -11.01 13.62 -9.48
C GLU A 172 -12.06 13.09 -10.47
N GLY A 173 -11.71 12.06 -11.26
CA GLY A 173 -12.64 11.40 -12.17
C GLY A 173 -13.78 10.67 -11.45
N LEU A 174 -13.48 10.04 -10.31
CA LEU A 174 -14.47 9.30 -9.51
C LEU A 174 -15.32 10.21 -8.60
N ARG A 175 -14.89 11.46 -8.38
CA ARG A 175 -15.53 12.39 -7.45
C ARG A 175 -17.03 12.48 -7.66
N GLU A 176 -17.48 12.70 -8.90
CA GLU A 176 -18.90 12.90 -9.21
C GLU A 176 -19.74 11.65 -8.83
N CYS A 177 -19.24 10.44 -9.10
CA CYS A 177 -19.89 9.19 -8.72
C CYS A 177 -20.12 9.10 -7.20
N TYR A 178 -19.07 9.37 -6.42
CA TYR A 178 -19.14 9.30 -4.96
C TYR A 178 -19.95 10.45 -4.34
N GLU A 179 -19.91 11.65 -4.92
CA GLU A 179 -20.73 12.79 -4.48
C GLU A 179 -22.22 12.49 -4.65
N ILE A 180 -22.61 11.90 -5.78
CA ILE A 180 -24.00 11.49 -6.04
C ILE A 180 -24.40 10.35 -5.10
N HIS A 181 -23.54 9.35 -4.93
CA HIS A 181 -23.81 8.19 -4.09
C HIS A 181 -24.05 8.58 -2.63
N HIS A 182 -23.15 9.38 -2.06
CA HIS A 182 -23.20 9.79 -0.66
C HIS A 182 -23.99 11.08 -0.42
N LYS A 183 -24.44 11.77 -1.47
CA LYS A 183 -25.16 13.06 -1.41
C LYS A 183 -24.41 14.13 -0.63
N LEU A 184 -23.11 14.23 -0.88
CA LEU A 184 -22.20 15.19 -0.26
C LEU A 184 -21.19 15.70 -1.29
N ARG A 185 -20.35 16.66 -0.90
CA ARG A 185 -19.25 17.17 -1.73
C ARG A 185 -17.91 16.82 -1.11
N TYR A 186 -16.94 16.46 -1.94
CA TYR A 186 -15.54 16.36 -1.49
C TYR A 186 -14.83 17.68 -1.73
N THR A 187 -13.94 18.09 -0.84
CA THR A 187 -13.02 19.21 -1.11
C THR A 187 -11.82 18.73 -1.92
N ASP A 188 -11.21 19.63 -2.71
CA ASP A 188 -10.00 19.30 -3.46
C ASP A 188 -8.85 18.91 -2.50
N GLU A 189 -8.78 19.60 -1.36
CA GLU A 189 -7.86 19.29 -0.27
C GLU A 189 -8.07 17.86 0.27
N ALA A 190 -9.31 17.42 0.44
CA ALA A 190 -9.60 16.05 0.88
C ALA A 190 -9.09 14.99 -0.11
N LEU A 191 -9.24 15.21 -1.42
CA LEU A 191 -8.75 14.27 -2.44
C LEU A 191 -7.22 14.21 -2.47
N ILE A 192 -6.56 15.37 -2.36
CA ILE A 192 -5.10 15.47 -2.27
C ILE A 192 -4.60 14.72 -1.03
N SER A 193 -5.20 14.98 0.14
CA SER A 193 -4.83 14.33 1.39
C SER A 193 -5.11 12.83 1.36
N ALA A 194 -6.21 12.38 0.73
CA ALA A 194 -6.48 10.95 0.56
C ALA A 194 -5.39 10.25 -0.26
N ALA A 195 -4.95 10.84 -1.38
CA ALA A 195 -3.87 10.26 -2.18
C ALA A 195 -2.52 10.27 -1.44
N GLN A 196 -2.15 11.39 -0.83
CA GLN A 196 -0.85 11.55 -0.16
C GLN A 196 -0.74 10.72 1.13
N LEU A 197 -1.73 10.83 2.02
CA LEU A 197 -1.68 10.18 3.32
C LEU A 197 -1.87 8.67 3.19
N SER A 198 -2.68 8.20 2.25
CA SER A 198 -2.78 6.75 1.98
C SER A 198 -1.47 6.17 1.47
N PHE A 199 -0.77 6.89 0.59
CA PHE A 199 0.56 6.49 0.14
C PHE A 199 1.57 6.42 1.29
N GLN A 200 1.54 7.39 2.20
CA GLN A 200 2.48 7.50 3.31
C GLN A 200 2.23 6.52 4.46
N TYR A 201 0.97 6.34 4.87
CA TYR A 201 0.62 5.63 6.10
C TYR A 201 0.09 4.21 5.87
N ILE A 202 -0.56 3.93 4.73
CA ILE A 202 -1.13 2.62 4.43
C ILE A 202 -0.20 1.87 3.46
N ASN A 203 0.52 0.87 3.97
CA ASN A 203 1.61 0.20 3.24
C ASN A 203 1.30 -1.25 2.83
N ASP A 204 0.27 -1.86 3.40
CA ASP A 204 -0.20 -3.22 3.10
C ASP A 204 -1.12 -3.27 1.87
N ARG A 205 -1.50 -2.11 1.34
CA ARG A 205 -2.35 -1.93 0.15
C ARG A 205 -1.69 -1.01 -0.85
N PHE A 206 -2.10 -1.14 -2.11
CA PHE A 206 -1.54 -0.39 -3.24
C PHE A 206 -2.49 0.70 -3.71
N LEU A 207 -1.95 1.78 -4.29
CA LEU A 207 -2.75 2.76 -5.02
C LEU A 207 -3.33 2.14 -6.31
N PRO A 208 -4.49 2.61 -6.79
CA PRO A 208 -5.36 3.64 -6.21
C PRO A 208 -6.35 3.13 -5.16
N ASP A 209 -6.52 1.81 -5.01
CA ASP A 209 -7.52 1.14 -4.16
C ASP A 209 -7.59 1.70 -2.73
N LYS A 210 -6.45 1.81 -2.04
CA LYS A 210 -6.43 2.37 -0.67
C LYS A 210 -6.91 3.83 -0.57
N ALA A 211 -6.73 4.62 -1.62
CA ALA A 211 -7.17 6.02 -1.62
C ALA A 211 -8.67 6.12 -1.92
N ILE A 212 -9.17 5.25 -2.81
CA ILE A 212 -10.59 5.12 -3.13
C ILE A 212 -11.38 4.69 -1.88
N ASP A 213 -10.90 3.67 -1.17
CA ASP A 213 -11.57 3.21 0.05
C ASP A 213 -11.62 4.29 1.13
N LEU A 214 -10.58 5.13 1.24
CA LEU A 214 -10.57 6.23 2.21
C LEU A 214 -11.61 7.29 1.89
N ILE A 215 -11.78 7.68 0.63
CA ILE A 215 -12.81 8.66 0.27
C ILE A 215 -14.22 8.09 0.44
N ASP A 216 -14.40 6.79 0.19
CA ASP A 216 -15.70 6.11 0.34
C ASP A 216 -16.09 5.97 1.82
N GLU A 217 -15.15 5.56 2.66
CA GLU A 217 -15.35 5.52 4.11
C GLU A 217 -15.58 6.92 4.68
N ALA A 218 -14.85 7.93 4.19
CA ALA A 218 -15.05 9.32 4.61
C ALA A 218 -16.44 9.84 4.28
N GLY A 219 -16.93 9.53 3.09
CA GLY A 219 -18.29 9.89 2.71
C GLY A 219 -19.32 9.27 3.64
N SER A 220 -19.15 7.96 3.92
CA SER A 220 -20.02 7.22 4.84
C SER A 220 -19.97 7.76 6.27
N CYS A 221 -18.79 8.06 6.80
CA CYS A 221 -18.59 8.60 8.15
C CYS A 221 -19.24 9.97 8.34
N VAL A 222 -19.08 10.88 7.38
CA VAL A 222 -19.68 12.23 7.44
C VAL A 222 -21.20 12.14 7.39
N CYS A 223 -21.76 11.27 6.54
CA CYS A 223 -23.19 11.00 6.49
C CYS A 223 -23.74 10.49 7.83
N LEU A 224 -23.07 9.51 8.44
CA LEU A 224 -23.47 8.94 9.74
C LEU A 224 -23.41 9.99 10.86
N ARG A 225 -22.33 10.76 10.93
CA ARG A 225 -22.16 11.83 11.92
C ARG A 225 -23.25 12.89 11.81
N HIS A 226 -23.58 13.30 10.59
CA HIS A 226 -24.65 14.27 10.39
C HIS A 226 -26.01 13.73 10.81
N ALA A 227 -26.34 12.49 10.43
CA ALA A 227 -27.60 11.85 10.85
C ALA A 227 -27.75 11.79 12.38
N GLN A 228 -26.66 11.51 13.10
CA GLN A 228 -26.66 11.53 14.57
C GLN A 228 -26.88 12.94 15.14
N ILE A 229 -26.22 13.96 14.58
CA ILE A 229 -26.37 15.35 15.00
C ILE A 229 -27.82 15.81 14.79
N THR A 230 -28.42 15.52 13.62
CA THR A 230 -29.81 15.85 13.33
C THR A 230 -30.76 15.19 14.35
N ALA A 231 -30.55 13.91 14.67
CA ALA A 231 -31.38 13.20 15.65
C ALA A 231 -31.26 13.78 17.07
N ILE A 232 -30.10 14.32 17.46
CA ILE A 232 -29.91 15.00 18.75
C ILE A 232 -30.62 16.36 18.73
N GLN A 233 -30.46 17.14 17.66
CA GLN A 233 -31.12 18.44 17.51
C GLN A 233 -32.65 18.33 17.49
N GLU A 234 -33.20 17.29 16.89
CA GLU A 234 -34.65 17.02 16.92
C GLU A 234 -35.14 16.75 18.34
N LYS A 235 -34.40 15.95 19.12
CA LYS A 235 -34.72 15.70 20.55
C LYS A 235 -34.62 16.96 21.41
N GLU A 236 -33.70 17.88 21.10
CA GLU A 236 -33.55 19.15 21.81
C GLU A 236 -34.62 20.18 21.40
N LYS A 237 -35.04 20.20 20.12
CA LYS A 237 -36.12 21.05 19.62
C LYS A 237 -37.49 20.69 20.20
N ASP A 238 -37.72 19.41 20.52
CA ASP A 238 -38.93 18.98 21.23
C ASP A 238 -39.01 19.53 22.68
N MET A 239 -37.88 19.94 23.28
CA MET A 239 -37.83 20.57 24.61
C MET A 239 -37.85 22.10 24.59
N ASN A 240 -37.38 22.76 23.52
CA ASN A 240 -37.37 24.22 23.39
C ASN A 240 -38.17 24.69 22.16
N LYS A 241 -39.46 25.01 22.36
CA LYS A 241 -40.27 25.68 21.34
C LYS A 241 -39.87 27.15 21.23
N GLY A 242 -38.88 27.44 20.40
CA GLY A 242 -38.54 28.80 20.02
C GLY A 242 -37.27 28.92 19.19
N VAL A 243 -37.47 29.36 17.95
CA VAL A 243 -36.53 30.14 17.12
C VAL A 243 -35.59 29.37 16.17
N GLU A 244 -35.92 29.61 14.89
CA GLU A 244 -35.11 29.75 13.67
C GLU A 244 -34.59 28.55 12.86
N LYS A 245 -34.93 28.63 11.58
CA LYS A 245 -34.44 27.85 10.44
C LYS A 245 -33.08 28.42 10.00
N GLY A 246 -32.11 27.54 9.79
CA GLY A 246 -30.83 27.80 9.13
C GLY A 246 -29.79 26.83 9.69
N VAL A 247 -29.04 26.05 8.92
CA VAL A 247 -28.67 26.10 7.51
C VAL A 247 -28.67 24.64 7.02
N GLU A 248 -29.33 24.33 5.89
CA GLU A 248 -29.03 23.10 5.14
C GLU A 248 -27.61 23.27 4.58
N GLY A 249 -26.61 23.06 5.42
CA GLY A 249 -25.22 23.01 4.98
C GLY A 249 -25.09 21.78 4.10
N SER A 250 -24.69 21.96 2.84
CA SER A 250 -24.26 20.83 2.02
C SER A 250 -23.24 20.03 2.81
N LEU A 251 -23.42 18.73 2.94
CA LEU A 251 -22.42 17.85 3.55
C LEU A 251 -21.12 17.97 2.76
N VAL A 252 -20.02 18.26 3.45
CA VAL A 252 -18.70 18.39 2.81
C VAL A 252 -17.70 17.53 3.56
N VAL A 253 -16.93 16.74 2.83
CA VAL A 253 -15.78 16.00 3.34
C VAL A 253 -14.54 16.88 3.23
N THR A 254 -13.88 17.08 4.37
CA THR A 254 -12.68 17.90 4.50
C THR A 254 -11.43 17.04 4.69
N GLU A 255 -10.25 17.66 4.57
CA GLU A 255 -8.98 16.99 4.88
C GLU A 255 -8.99 16.38 6.30
N ALA A 256 -9.59 17.07 7.29
CA ALA A 256 -9.63 16.61 8.67
C ALA A 256 -10.37 15.27 8.82
N ASP A 257 -11.41 15.03 8.01
CA ASP A 257 -12.16 13.78 8.02
C ASP A 257 -11.31 12.61 7.50
N ILE A 258 -10.51 12.86 6.45
CA ILE A 258 -9.56 11.87 5.90
C ILE A 258 -8.48 11.53 6.93
N GLN A 259 -7.90 12.55 7.58
CA GLN A 259 -6.89 12.36 8.62
C GLN A 259 -7.43 11.54 9.80
N HIS A 260 -8.68 11.76 10.18
CA HIS A 260 -9.35 11.02 11.25
C HIS A 260 -9.46 9.52 10.93
N ILE A 261 -9.87 9.18 9.69
CA ILE A 261 -10.05 7.79 9.27
C ILE A 261 -8.71 7.07 9.17
N ILE A 262 -7.69 7.72 8.62
CA ILE A 262 -6.34 7.14 8.58
C ILE A 262 -5.83 6.90 10.00
N SER A 263 -6.10 7.81 10.92
CA SER A 263 -5.75 7.63 12.33
C SER A 263 -6.49 6.44 12.96
N SER A 264 -7.75 6.21 12.58
CA SER A 264 -8.54 5.05 13.01
C SER A 264 -8.01 3.74 12.44
N TRP A 265 -7.72 3.68 11.14
CA TRP A 265 -7.23 2.48 10.46
C TRP A 265 -5.82 2.07 10.88
N THR A 266 -4.93 3.06 10.99
CA THR A 266 -3.51 2.81 11.25
C THR A 266 -3.15 2.86 12.73
N GLY A 267 -4.03 3.45 13.56
CA GLY A 267 -3.71 3.82 14.94
C GLY A 267 -2.77 5.02 15.06
N ILE A 268 -2.33 5.64 13.96
CA ILE A 268 -1.34 6.73 13.94
C ILE A 268 -2.05 8.10 13.84
N PRO A 269 -1.96 9.00 14.83
CA PRO A 269 -2.62 10.30 14.81
C PRO A 269 -2.00 11.20 13.75
N VAL A 270 -2.75 11.47 12.67
CA VAL A 270 -2.28 12.28 11.53
C VAL A 270 -2.56 13.77 11.73
N GLU A 271 -3.60 14.12 12.51
CA GLU A 271 -4.08 15.49 12.78
C GLU A 271 -3.00 16.46 13.30
N LYS A 272 -1.93 15.92 13.90
CA LYS A 272 -0.85 16.72 14.50
C LYS A 272 0.42 16.79 13.65
N VAL A 273 0.46 16.17 12.46
CA VAL A 273 1.73 15.86 11.79
C VAL A 273 2.08 16.83 10.66
N SER A 274 1.12 17.40 9.91
CA SER A 274 1.43 18.13 8.67
C SER A 274 2.22 19.44 8.86
N ILE A 275 1.99 20.16 9.96
CA ILE A 275 2.72 21.40 10.29
C ILE A 275 3.85 21.12 11.31
N ASP A 276 3.74 20.04 12.09
CA ASP A 276 4.69 19.70 13.16
C ASP A 276 5.81 18.75 12.71
N GLU A 277 5.76 18.06 11.57
CA GLU A 277 6.79 17.06 11.24
C GLU A 277 8.18 17.68 11.05
N SER A 278 8.27 18.80 10.32
CA SER A 278 9.52 19.55 10.18
C SER A 278 10.02 20.07 11.53
N ASP A 279 9.10 20.61 12.33
CA ASP A 279 9.38 21.14 13.67
C ASP A 279 9.80 20.04 14.66
N ARG A 280 9.20 18.86 14.54
CA ARG A 280 9.47 17.66 15.33
C ARG A 280 10.79 17.02 14.92
N LEU A 281 11.13 17.02 13.64
CA LEU A 281 12.45 16.61 13.14
C LEU A 281 13.54 17.56 13.66
N LEU A 282 13.30 18.87 13.62
CA LEU A 282 14.20 19.88 14.18
C LEU A 282 14.37 19.72 15.70
N LYS A 283 13.29 19.40 16.43
CA LYS A 283 13.30 19.20 17.89
C LYS A 283 13.64 17.77 18.31
N MET A 284 13.93 16.86 17.37
CA MET A 284 14.12 15.43 17.66
C MET A 284 15.35 15.18 18.52
N GLU A 285 16.49 15.77 18.16
CA GLU A 285 17.73 15.65 18.93
C GLU A 285 17.53 16.13 20.37
N TYR A 286 16.89 17.28 20.54
CA TYR A 286 16.54 17.81 21.86
C TYR A 286 15.60 16.88 22.65
N THR A 287 14.61 16.29 21.99
CA THR A 287 13.64 15.39 22.63
C THR A 287 14.29 14.09 23.10
N LEU A 288 15.16 13.50 22.27
CA LEU A 288 15.94 12.31 22.63
C LEU A 288 16.87 12.60 23.81
N HIS A 289 17.50 13.77 23.85
CA HIS A 289 18.39 14.19 24.95
C HIS A 289 17.70 14.40 26.30
N LYS A 290 16.37 14.57 26.35
CA LYS A 290 15.64 14.62 27.62
C LYS A 290 15.63 13.28 28.35
N GLN A 291 15.71 12.17 27.62
CA GLN A 291 15.65 10.82 28.18
C GLN A 291 16.97 10.06 28.07
N VAL A 292 17.85 10.43 27.13
CA VAL A 292 19.14 9.78 26.92
C VAL A 292 20.28 10.73 27.25
N VAL A 293 21.09 10.36 28.25
CA VAL A 293 22.24 11.14 28.73
C VAL A 293 23.54 10.61 28.13
N GLY A 294 24.40 11.50 27.61
CA GLY A 294 25.78 11.23 27.19
C GLY A 294 25.97 10.61 25.80
N GLN A 295 24.92 10.05 25.18
CA GLN A 295 24.98 9.39 23.87
C GLN A 295 24.87 10.38 22.68
N ASP A 296 25.52 11.53 22.77
CA ASP A 296 25.34 12.66 21.85
C ASP A 296 25.63 12.32 20.38
N GLU A 297 26.69 11.54 20.11
CA GLU A 297 27.01 11.15 18.73
C GLU A 297 25.99 10.17 18.15
N ALA A 298 25.47 9.24 18.97
CA ALA A 298 24.46 8.28 18.55
C ALA A 298 23.13 8.99 18.25
N VAL A 299 22.70 9.91 19.11
CA VAL A 299 21.50 10.73 18.91
C VAL A 299 21.63 11.56 17.63
N LYS A 300 22.76 12.25 17.42
CA LYS A 300 23.03 13.01 16.18
C LYS A 300 23.00 12.15 14.92
N ALA A 301 23.59 10.95 14.97
CA ALA A 301 23.60 10.03 13.84
C ALA A 301 22.18 9.56 13.47
N ILE A 302 21.37 9.24 14.48
CA ILE A 302 19.96 8.84 14.30
C ILE A 302 19.15 9.98 13.70
N SER A 303 19.18 11.18 14.29
CA SER A 303 18.43 12.33 13.80
C SER A 303 18.80 12.67 12.36
N ARG A 304 20.10 12.69 12.01
CA ARG A 304 20.54 12.93 10.62
C ARG A 304 20.02 11.87 9.64
N ALA A 305 20.04 10.59 10.01
CA ALA A 305 19.57 9.51 9.14
C ALA A 305 18.06 9.59 8.89
N ILE A 306 17.28 9.88 9.92
CA ILE A 306 15.83 10.06 9.82
C ILE A 306 15.50 11.30 8.98
N CYS A 307 16.17 12.43 9.22
CA CYS A 307 15.97 13.63 8.41
C CYS A 307 16.24 13.36 6.92
N ARG A 308 17.35 12.69 6.58
CA ARG A 308 17.65 12.31 5.17
C ARG A 308 16.54 11.47 4.54
N SER A 309 15.96 10.55 5.30
CA SER A 309 14.83 9.74 4.81
C SER A 309 13.59 10.57 4.55
N ARG A 310 13.28 11.52 5.42
CA ARG A 310 12.07 12.34 5.33
C ARG A 310 12.12 13.40 4.25
N VAL A 311 13.31 13.93 3.93
CA VAL A 311 13.49 14.86 2.79
C VAL A 311 13.57 14.16 1.43
N GLY A 312 13.23 12.87 1.35
CA GLY A 312 13.21 12.12 0.08
C GLY A 312 14.58 11.77 -0.49
N LEU A 313 15.67 12.00 0.26
CA LEU A 313 17.05 11.65 -0.17
C LEU A 313 17.41 10.18 0.08
N LYS A 314 16.43 9.35 0.43
CA LYS A 314 16.58 7.92 0.70
C LYS A 314 16.12 7.11 -0.53
N ASN A 315 16.73 5.93 -0.71
CA ASN A 315 16.21 4.93 -1.64
C ASN A 315 14.80 4.45 -1.21
N PRO A 316 13.77 4.59 -2.06
CA PRO A 316 12.38 4.26 -1.71
C PRO A 316 12.16 2.77 -1.42
N ASN A 317 13.08 1.89 -1.82
CA ASN A 317 12.99 0.45 -1.59
C ASN A 317 13.70 -0.01 -0.32
N ARG A 318 14.17 0.88 0.56
CA ARG A 318 14.88 0.51 1.79
C ARG A 318 14.10 0.92 3.05
N PRO A 319 14.45 0.42 4.24
CA PRO A 319 13.94 0.95 5.50
C PRO A 319 14.27 2.43 5.70
N ILE A 320 13.49 3.15 6.53
CA ILE A 320 13.68 4.60 6.85
C ILE A 320 15.12 4.86 7.24
N ALA A 321 15.62 4.06 8.17
CA ALA A 321 17.02 4.01 8.54
C ALA A 321 17.32 2.64 9.14
N SER A 322 18.58 2.23 9.03
CA SER A 322 19.11 1.06 9.69
C SER A 322 20.29 1.47 10.58
N PHE A 323 20.29 0.97 11.81
CA PHE A 323 21.28 1.30 12.82
C PHE A 323 21.86 0.03 13.45
N ILE A 324 23.15 0.08 13.79
CA ILE A 324 23.80 -0.89 14.65
C ILE A 324 24.29 -0.14 15.88
N PHE A 325 23.73 -0.43 17.04
CA PHE A 325 24.17 0.10 18.33
C PHE A 325 25.20 -0.84 18.94
N SER A 326 26.43 -0.34 19.09
CA SER A 326 27.58 -1.08 19.61
C SER A 326 27.99 -0.58 21.00
N GLY A 327 28.61 -1.42 21.84
CA GLY A 327 29.14 -1.04 23.17
C GLY A 327 28.99 -2.09 24.27
N PRO A 328 29.24 -1.77 25.56
CA PRO A 328 28.99 -2.67 26.69
C PRO A 328 27.50 -2.90 26.98
N ILE A 329 27.22 -3.93 27.77
CA ILE A 329 25.88 -4.17 28.34
C ILE A 329 25.60 -3.07 29.38
N GLY A 330 24.37 -2.57 29.43
CA GLY A 330 23.94 -1.60 30.45
C GLY A 330 24.20 -0.12 30.11
N VAL A 331 24.86 0.19 28.99
CA VAL A 331 25.11 1.59 28.55
C VAL A 331 23.90 2.32 27.96
N GLY A 332 22.73 1.66 27.91
CA GLY A 332 21.49 2.27 27.46
C GLY A 332 21.14 2.10 25.97
N LYS A 333 21.76 1.15 25.24
CA LYS A 333 21.44 0.91 23.81
C LYS A 333 19.97 0.58 23.57
N SER A 334 19.41 -0.32 24.38
CA SER A 334 18.00 -0.70 24.29
C SER A 334 17.08 0.44 24.72
N GLU A 335 17.54 1.27 25.66
CA GLU A 335 16.79 2.45 26.10
C GLU A 335 16.72 3.50 24.99
N LEU A 336 17.85 3.78 24.31
CA LEU A 336 17.88 4.66 23.14
C LEU A 336 16.94 4.17 22.03
N ALA A 337 16.85 2.85 21.79
CA ALA A 337 15.92 2.28 20.81
C ALA A 337 14.45 2.48 21.22
N LYS A 338 14.11 2.30 22.49
CA LYS A 338 12.77 2.54 23.03
C LYS A 338 12.39 4.02 22.97
N THR A 339 13.26 4.90 23.45
CA THR A 339 13.07 6.36 23.38
C THR A 339 12.88 6.82 21.94
N LEU A 340 13.64 6.23 21.00
CA LEU A 340 13.47 6.52 19.57
C LEU A 340 12.08 6.11 19.07
N ALA A 341 11.59 4.92 19.44
CA ALA A 341 10.27 4.45 19.04
C ALA A 341 9.16 5.40 19.54
N VAL A 342 9.19 5.76 20.83
CA VAL A 342 8.21 6.70 21.42
C VAL A 342 8.34 8.09 20.80
N SER A 343 9.55 8.61 20.66
CA SER A 343 9.78 9.97 20.13
C SER A 343 9.39 10.09 18.66
N TYR A 344 9.59 9.05 17.86
CA TYR A 344 9.36 9.08 16.42
C TYR A 344 7.94 8.63 16.05
N PHE A 345 7.46 7.50 16.59
CA PHE A 345 6.15 6.94 16.25
C PHE A 345 5.04 7.41 17.19
N SER A 346 5.33 8.10 18.30
CA SER A 346 4.38 8.45 19.36
C SER A 346 3.78 7.25 20.12
N PHE A 347 4.17 6.02 19.79
CA PHE A 347 3.66 4.78 20.39
C PHE A 347 4.80 3.88 20.84
N GLU A 348 4.70 3.37 22.07
CA GLU A 348 5.65 2.38 22.57
C GLU A 348 5.44 1.00 21.92
N GLU A 349 4.18 0.65 21.65
CA GLU A 349 3.77 -0.63 21.04
C GLU A 349 4.22 -0.79 19.57
N ALA A 350 4.69 0.29 18.93
CA ALA A 350 5.29 0.24 17.60
C ALA A 350 6.67 -0.47 17.60
N MET A 351 7.29 -0.67 18.78
CA MET A 351 8.57 -1.35 18.89
C MET A 351 8.41 -2.88 18.90
N ILE A 352 8.80 -3.52 17.81
CA ILE A 352 8.92 -4.99 17.75
C ILE A 352 10.35 -5.38 18.14
N ARG A 353 10.49 -6.20 19.18
CA ARG A 353 11.80 -6.67 19.69
C ARG A 353 12.02 -8.13 19.36
N PHE A 354 13.14 -8.42 18.69
CA PHE A 354 13.64 -9.77 18.46
C PHE A 354 14.88 -10.01 19.33
N ASP A 355 14.86 -11.05 20.18
CA ASP A 355 16.04 -11.43 20.95
C ASP A 355 16.89 -12.42 20.14
N MET A 356 18.06 -11.97 19.68
CA MET A 356 18.96 -12.82 18.90
C MET A 356 19.50 -14.01 19.70
N ASN A 357 19.61 -13.91 21.03
CA ASN A 357 20.11 -15.02 21.85
C ASN A 357 19.19 -16.26 21.79
N GLU A 358 17.88 -16.07 21.58
CA GLU A 358 16.91 -17.15 21.42
C GLU A 358 17.18 -17.99 20.15
N TYR A 359 17.81 -17.36 19.15
CA TYR A 359 18.07 -17.98 17.85
C TYR A 359 19.53 -18.48 17.67
N MET A 360 20.43 -18.22 18.63
CA MET A 360 21.85 -18.62 18.55
C MET A 360 22.11 -20.11 18.82
N GLY A 361 21.12 -20.87 19.30
CA GLY A 361 21.28 -22.28 19.69
C GLY A 361 21.53 -23.28 18.55
N ARG A 362 21.41 -22.87 17.28
CA ARG A 362 21.68 -23.72 16.11
C ARG A 362 22.84 -23.09 15.33
N GLN A 363 23.98 -23.76 15.24
CA GLN A 363 25.22 -23.23 14.62
C GLN A 363 25.04 -22.71 13.17
N THR A 364 23.95 -23.08 12.49
CA THR A 364 23.57 -22.58 11.15
C THR A 364 22.65 -21.36 11.13
N ALA A 365 21.95 -21.05 12.24
CA ALA A 365 20.95 -19.98 12.29
C ALA A 365 21.56 -18.57 12.16
N HIS A 366 22.84 -18.40 12.52
CA HIS A 366 23.51 -17.10 12.46
C HIS A 366 23.60 -16.56 11.01
N LEU A 367 23.90 -17.42 10.04
CA LEU A 367 24.05 -16.99 8.65
C LEU A 367 22.69 -16.77 7.97
N ASP A 368 21.71 -17.63 8.28
CA ASP A 368 20.36 -17.52 7.73
C ASP A 368 19.63 -16.26 8.22
N ILE A 369 19.77 -15.92 9.51
CA ILE A 369 19.21 -14.68 10.06
C ILE A 369 19.90 -13.47 9.46
N PHE A 370 21.22 -13.54 9.26
CA PHE A 370 21.96 -12.47 8.62
C PHE A 370 21.50 -12.26 7.17
N ASN A 371 21.28 -13.33 6.42
CA ASN A 371 20.77 -13.26 5.04
C ASN A 371 19.35 -12.67 4.99
N VAL A 372 18.48 -13.03 5.93
CA VAL A 372 17.16 -12.41 6.09
C VAL A 372 17.28 -10.91 6.36
N MET A 373 18.21 -10.51 7.23
CA MET A 373 18.47 -9.09 7.52
C MET A 373 19.04 -8.34 6.30
N LEU A 374 19.94 -8.96 5.54
CA LEU A 374 20.47 -8.39 4.29
C LEU A 374 19.35 -8.14 3.28
N GLN A 375 18.43 -9.09 3.12
CA GLN A 375 17.29 -8.93 2.22
C GLN A 375 16.42 -7.71 2.60
N ILE A 376 16.18 -7.53 3.90
CA ILE A 376 15.46 -6.35 4.43
C ILE A 376 16.25 -5.06 4.16
N LEU A 377 17.56 -5.07 4.40
CA LEU A 377 18.43 -3.90 4.22
C LEU A 377 18.55 -3.46 2.75
N GLU A 378 18.55 -4.41 1.82
CA GLU A 378 18.73 -4.13 0.39
C GLU A 378 17.42 -3.73 -0.30
N ASN A 379 16.38 -4.54 -0.12
CA ASN A 379 15.15 -4.49 -0.90
C ASN A 379 13.93 -4.05 -0.09
N GLY A 380 14.09 -3.85 1.23
CA GLY A 380 13.01 -3.39 2.10
C GLY A 380 11.82 -4.33 2.12
N ARG A 381 12.01 -5.60 1.72
CA ARG A 381 10.95 -6.60 1.61
C ARG A 381 11.47 -7.94 2.07
N LEU A 382 10.66 -8.65 2.85
CA LEU A 382 10.92 -10.02 3.23
C LEU A 382 9.80 -10.91 2.69
N THR A 383 10.16 -12.02 2.06
CA THR A 383 9.20 -12.99 1.53
C THR A 383 9.28 -14.28 2.33
N ASP A 384 8.16 -14.72 2.89
CA ASP A 384 8.04 -16.02 3.56
C ASP A 384 8.01 -17.17 2.53
N SER A 385 8.29 -18.39 2.99
CA SER A 385 8.14 -19.68 2.29
C SER A 385 6.80 -19.87 1.57
N LYS A 386 5.73 -19.22 2.03
CA LYS A 386 4.39 -19.25 1.41
C LYS A 386 4.19 -18.19 0.33
N GLY A 387 5.22 -17.42 -0.02
CA GLY A 387 5.16 -16.31 -1.00
C GLY A 387 4.57 -15.01 -0.44
N ARG A 388 4.30 -14.93 0.87
CA ARG A 388 3.79 -13.70 1.49
C ARG A 388 4.93 -12.70 1.66
N THR A 389 4.75 -11.48 1.15
CA THR A 389 5.73 -10.40 1.26
C THR A 389 5.35 -9.43 2.37
N VAL A 390 6.32 -9.07 3.20
CA VAL A 390 6.21 -7.99 4.20
C VAL A 390 7.06 -6.81 3.75
N ASP A 391 6.50 -5.62 3.77
CA ASP A 391 7.18 -4.38 3.40
C ASP A 391 7.82 -3.70 4.64
N PHE A 392 9.09 -3.32 4.54
CA PHE A 392 9.90 -2.68 5.57
C PHE A 392 10.27 -1.23 5.20
N LYS A 393 9.70 -0.66 4.13
CA LYS A 393 10.03 0.70 3.67
C LYS A 393 9.79 1.77 4.73
N ASN A 394 8.75 1.61 5.56
CA ASN A 394 8.41 2.52 6.65
C ASN A 394 8.87 2.02 8.03
N THR A 395 9.97 1.25 8.08
CA THR A 395 10.51 0.68 9.32
C THR A 395 11.85 1.32 9.69
N LEU A 396 12.09 1.51 10.99
CA LEU A 396 13.41 1.78 11.56
C LEU A 396 14.02 0.47 12.05
N LEU A 397 15.10 0.00 11.43
CA LEU A 397 15.76 -1.24 11.82
C LEU A 397 16.89 -0.92 12.81
N VAL A 398 16.78 -1.39 14.05
CA VAL A 398 17.81 -1.21 15.07
C VAL A 398 18.36 -2.58 15.47
N MET A 399 19.66 -2.79 15.23
CA MET A 399 20.40 -3.95 15.69
C MET A 399 21.26 -3.55 16.89
N THR A 400 21.26 -4.35 17.96
CA THR A 400 22.12 -4.11 19.14
C THR A 400 23.18 -5.18 19.24
N SER A 401 24.45 -4.78 19.35
CA SER A 401 25.60 -5.69 19.47
C SER A 401 26.50 -5.30 20.64
N ASN A 402 27.09 -6.27 21.32
CA ASN A 402 28.04 -6.04 22.42
C ASN A 402 29.51 -5.91 21.97
N VAL A 403 29.74 -5.73 20.67
CA VAL A 403 31.08 -5.48 20.12
C VAL A 403 31.66 -4.18 20.69
N GLY A 404 32.98 -4.09 20.87
CA GLY A 404 33.66 -2.92 21.44
C GLY A 404 33.58 -2.78 22.97
N SER A 405 32.96 -3.73 23.69
CA SER A 405 32.85 -3.70 25.16
C SER A 405 34.22 -3.68 25.85
N SER A 406 35.13 -4.55 25.41
CA SER A 406 36.51 -4.69 25.92
C SER A 406 37.31 -3.40 25.77
N VAL A 407 37.13 -2.69 24.67
CA VAL A 407 37.83 -1.45 24.33
C VAL A 407 37.29 -0.29 25.16
N ILE A 408 35.97 -0.19 25.29
CA ILE A 408 35.29 0.87 26.05
C ILE A 408 35.56 0.70 27.56
N GLU A 409 35.57 -0.53 28.07
CA GLU A 409 35.92 -0.82 29.47
C GLU A 409 37.40 -0.52 29.78
N LYS A 410 38.32 -0.83 28.86
CA LYS A 410 39.76 -0.56 29.04
C LYS A 410 40.13 0.92 28.85
N GLY A 411 39.46 1.62 27.93
CA GLY A 411 39.70 3.05 27.68
C GLY A 411 39.15 3.98 28.75
N GLY A 412 38.26 3.50 29.63
CA GLY A 412 37.59 4.32 30.64
C GLY A 412 38.36 4.56 31.94
N ARG A 413 39.42 3.80 32.25
CA ARG A 413 40.24 4.00 33.47
C ARG A 413 41.68 3.53 33.28
N GLN A 414 42.56 4.43 32.84
CA GLN A 414 43.96 4.39 33.25
C GLN A 414 44.12 5.32 34.45
N MET A 415 44.41 4.74 35.62
CA MET A 415 44.57 5.43 36.90
C MET A 415 45.69 6.50 36.81
N GLY A 416 45.32 7.77 36.86
CA GLY A 416 46.24 8.90 37.00
C GLY A 416 45.45 10.20 37.08
N PHE A 417 45.59 10.96 38.18
CA PHE A 417 45.05 12.31 38.26
C PHE A 417 45.85 13.20 37.30
N ASP A 418 45.23 13.68 36.23
CA ASP A 418 45.71 14.87 35.54
C ASP A 418 44.54 15.86 35.40
N LEU A 419 44.76 17.08 35.88
CA LEU A 419 43.81 18.18 35.82
C LEU A 419 44.15 19.00 34.58
N GLY A 420 43.46 18.74 33.47
CA GLY A 420 43.61 19.51 32.24
C GLY A 420 42.30 19.53 31.45
N TYR A 421 41.79 20.73 31.18
CA TYR A 421 40.59 20.95 30.38
C TYR A 421 40.77 20.41 28.93
N ASP A 422 39.67 19.93 28.34
CA ASP A 422 39.47 19.28 27.02
C ASP A 422 39.69 17.75 26.88
N GLU A 423 39.42 16.96 27.94
CA GLU A 423 39.50 15.48 27.89
C GLU A 423 38.39 14.74 27.11
N LYS A 424 37.19 15.33 26.96
CA LYS A 424 36.01 14.60 26.44
C LYS A 424 36.12 14.23 24.97
N ASP A 425 36.56 15.16 24.11
CA ASP A 425 36.69 14.91 22.67
C ASP A 425 37.91 14.04 22.34
N SER A 426 39.02 14.23 23.06
CA SER A 426 40.25 13.46 22.88
C SER A 426 40.06 11.99 23.23
N SER A 427 39.55 11.69 24.44
CA SER A 427 39.30 10.32 24.90
C SER A 427 38.29 9.57 24.01
N TYR A 428 37.27 10.29 23.52
CA TYR A 428 36.27 9.73 22.63
C TYR A 428 36.82 9.35 21.25
N SER A 429 37.61 10.24 20.64
CA SER A 429 38.23 9.97 19.33
C SER A 429 39.15 8.75 19.36
N ILE A 430 39.86 8.56 20.47
CA ILE A 430 40.73 7.40 20.72
C ILE A 430 39.90 6.11 20.84
N ILE A 431 38.85 6.11 21.67
CA ILE A 431 37.96 4.95 21.85
C ILE A 431 37.26 4.59 20.54
N LYS A 432 36.79 5.59 19.79
CA LYS A 432 36.16 5.42 18.47
C LYS A 432 37.11 4.79 17.46
N GLY A 433 38.38 5.21 17.43
CA GLY A 433 39.40 4.61 16.57
C GLY A 433 39.61 3.13 16.86
N MET A 434 39.74 2.77 18.14
CA MET A 434 39.93 1.38 18.58
C MET A 434 38.70 0.50 18.29
N VAL A 435 37.47 1.00 18.49
CA VAL A 435 36.24 0.27 18.17
C VAL A 435 36.09 0.08 16.65
N MET A 436 36.44 1.09 15.85
CA MET A 436 36.41 0.97 14.38
C MET A 436 37.45 0.00 13.82
N GLU A 437 38.54 -0.23 14.56
CA GLU A 437 39.54 -1.24 14.22
C GLU A 437 39.05 -2.66 14.54
N GLU A 438 38.30 -2.86 15.63
CA GLU A 438 37.64 -4.15 15.94
C GLU A 438 36.46 -4.47 14.99
N LEU A 439 35.86 -3.46 14.35
CA LEU A 439 34.73 -3.62 13.42
C LEU A 439 35.15 -3.90 11.96
N LYS A 440 36.44 -3.71 11.62
CA LYS A 440 37.02 -4.07 10.32
C LYS A 440 37.40 -5.54 10.28
#